data_AF-A0A4Y9ADE0-F1
#
_entry.id   AF-A0A4Y9ADE0-F1
#
_cell.length_a   1.000
_cell.length_b   1.000
_cell.length_c   1.000
_cell.angle_alpha   90.00
_cell.angle_beta   90.00
_cell.angle_gamma   90.00
#
_symmetry.space_group_name_H-M   'P 1'
#
loop_
_entity.id
_entity.type
_entity.pdbx_description
1 polymer ?
#
loop_
_entity_poly.entity_id
_entity_poly.type
_entity_poly.pdbx_seq_one_letter_code
_entity_poly.pdbx_strand_id
1 'polypeptide(L)'
;MQIFNIQILIKRRATVEKAFFVPAYPKPNLSTAQSLGVNLLTTIQLTDYYFNSSTLSSEWLKDFAAKLPDQTKNDLRLLRTVFAHGVIFRGYYIKTHAHLNDDWEAFIGWWKSMSEREILDLLIYGIRETMDYYYQYLPRIQPVEKTMKGVSLAEDQLKDPKNRRRAIKAVLESWSVQDIEESLAFYNDLQLVKDRIVRLIESFWSSGFKELWERQRDKLYEWQEHNDTKLSKSFRTNVEALLEMTGLYPDTNEMDKLKRSEQLTFIPVVNLGRLLTFENTNQHMYVMFEPSINTSERKTNASGKHLTAMSPAFEGLGDQTRLEILGLLADNTEMFAQQIVTRLDMKQSTLSRHLNQLHKSGLVSIRKEGTTKYFSINKKAIKRVINVLEVIFQ
;
A
#
# COMPACT_ATOMS: atom_id res chain seq x y z
N MET A 1 -20.34 -8.99 -9.95
CA MET A 1 -19.12 -9.39 -9.23
C MET A 1 -18.09 -9.76 -10.27
N GLN A 2 -16.85 -9.27 -10.11
CA GLN A 2 -15.76 -9.18 -11.09
C GLN A 2 -15.97 -8.21 -12.28
N ILE A 3 -15.10 -7.19 -12.31
CA ILE A 3 -14.11 -6.83 -13.34
C ILE A 3 -13.99 -5.29 -13.41
N PHE A 4 -12.77 -4.86 -13.05
CA PHE A 4 -12.03 -3.69 -13.51
C PHE A 4 -12.69 -2.89 -14.65
N ASN A 5 -12.77 -1.57 -14.50
CA ASN A 5 -12.92 -0.69 -15.65
C ASN A 5 -11.87 0.41 -15.68
N ILE A 6 -10.94 0.19 -16.63
CA ILE A 6 -10.32 1.18 -17.50
C ILE A 6 -11.40 2.17 -17.98
N GLN A 7 -11.14 3.49 -17.94
CA GLN A 7 -11.48 4.34 -19.10
C GLN A 7 -10.79 5.71 -19.11
N ILE A 8 -10.01 5.84 -20.18
CA ILE A 8 -9.66 6.99 -21.01
C ILE A 8 -10.57 8.22 -20.83
N LEU A 9 -9.96 9.40 -20.63
CA LEU A 9 -10.57 10.67 -21.02
C LEU A 9 -9.54 11.60 -21.69
N ILE A 10 -9.76 11.85 -22.98
CA ILE A 10 -9.14 12.92 -23.77
C ILE A 10 -9.92 14.21 -23.48
N LYS A 11 -9.24 15.29 -23.06
CA LYS A 11 -9.70 16.67 -23.32
C LYS A 11 -8.53 17.64 -23.51
N ARG A 12 -8.75 18.54 -24.47
CA ARG A 12 -7.79 19.41 -25.17
C ARG A 12 -7.12 20.50 -24.31
N ARG A 13 -5.89 20.80 -24.74
CA ARG A 13 -4.98 21.94 -24.50
C ARG A 13 -5.61 23.20 -23.86
N ALA A 14 -5.04 23.59 -22.71
CA ALA A 14 -4.79 24.98 -22.36
C ALA A 14 -3.29 25.14 -22.07
N THR A 15 -2.67 26.11 -22.72
CA THR A 15 -1.24 26.43 -22.65
C THR A 15 -0.93 27.05 -21.29
N VAL A 16 -0.14 26.37 -20.45
CA VAL A 16 0.40 26.93 -19.20
C VAL A 16 1.91 26.78 -19.26
N GLU A 17 2.61 27.90 -19.14
CA GLU A 17 4.06 28.00 -19.04
C GLU A 17 4.57 27.06 -17.92
N LYS A 18 5.39 26.07 -18.30
CA LYS A 18 6.05 25.18 -17.34
C LYS A 18 7.23 25.90 -16.69
N ALA A 19 6.99 26.55 -15.56
CA ALA A 19 8.04 26.75 -14.58
C ALA A 19 8.51 25.37 -14.11
N PHE A 20 9.77 25.03 -14.36
CA PHE A 20 10.41 23.79 -13.91
C PHE A 20 10.69 23.86 -12.40
N PHE A 21 9.65 23.86 -11.57
CA PHE A 21 9.77 23.49 -10.17
C PHE A 21 9.77 21.96 -10.10
N VAL A 22 10.95 21.36 -10.02
CA VAL A 22 11.04 19.98 -9.51
C VAL A 22 10.79 20.09 -8.01
N PRO A 23 9.76 19.44 -7.45
CA PRO A 23 9.55 19.45 -6.01
C PRO A 23 10.79 18.85 -5.35
N ALA A 24 11.47 19.64 -4.51
CA ALA A 24 12.51 19.12 -3.64
C ALA A 24 11.80 18.34 -2.51
N TYR A 25 11.73 17.02 -2.66
CA TYR A 25 11.22 16.15 -1.60
C TYR A 25 12.22 16.05 -0.45
N PRO A 26 11.74 15.85 0.80
CA PRO A 26 12.62 15.67 1.94
C PRO A 26 13.53 14.46 1.74
N LYS A 27 14.72 14.50 2.35
CA LYS A 27 15.57 13.31 2.42
C LYS A 27 14.91 12.28 3.34
N PRO A 28 14.94 10.98 3.00
CA PRO A 28 14.31 9.96 3.82
C PRO A 28 14.97 9.86 5.20
N ASN A 29 14.20 10.06 6.27
CA ASN A 29 14.60 9.68 7.62
C ASN A 29 13.94 8.34 7.97
N LEU A 30 14.76 7.29 8.15
CA LEU A 30 14.27 5.92 8.25
C LEU A 30 14.39 5.38 9.67
N SER A 31 13.40 4.59 10.07
CA SER A 31 13.39 3.86 11.34
C SER A 31 12.61 2.56 11.19
N THR A 32 12.74 1.67 12.18
CA THR A 32 11.93 0.46 12.31
C THR A 32 11.23 0.45 13.65
N ALA A 33 10.08 -0.22 13.72
CA ALA A 33 9.42 -0.51 14.98
C ALA A 33 8.83 -1.92 14.96
N GLN A 34 9.08 -2.69 16.01
CA GLN A 34 8.33 -3.91 16.29
C GLN A 34 7.06 -3.55 17.02
N SER A 35 5.97 -4.24 16.70
CA SER A 35 4.69 -3.95 17.32
C SER A 35 3.76 -5.15 17.30
N LEU A 36 3.50 -5.69 18.49
CA LEU A 36 2.48 -6.74 18.68
C LEU A 36 1.11 -6.18 18.31
N GLY A 37 0.78 -4.98 18.80
CA GLY A 37 -0.50 -4.33 18.55
C GLY A 37 -0.78 -4.12 17.05
N VAL A 38 0.20 -3.64 16.28
CA VAL A 38 0.03 -3.47 14.83
C VAL A 38 -0.14 -4.82 14.12
N ASN A 39 0.58 -5.86 14.53
CA ASN A 39 0.43 -7.21 13.96
C ASN A 39 -0.96 -7.82 14.26
N LEU A 40 -1.43 -7.68 15.50
CA LEU A 40 -2.74 -8.19 15.91
C LEU A 40 -3.87 -7.47 15.19
N LEU A 41 -3.84 -6.13 15.17
CA LEU A 41 -4.86 -5.32 14.50
C LEU A 41 -4.84 -5.52 12.98
N THR A 42 -3.66 -5.77 12.39
CA THR A 42 -3.55 -6.19 10.98
C THR A 42 -4.16 -7.58 10.76
N THR A 43 -4.01 -8.50 11.71
CA THR A 43 -4.66 -9.83 11.63
C THR A 43 -6.18 -9.73 11.72
N ILE A 44 -6.72 -8.84 12.57
CA ILE A 44 -8.14 -8.50 12.60
C ILE A 44 -8.60 -8.01 11.21
N GLN A 45 -7.85 -7.10 10.60
CA GLN A 45 -8.16 -6.60 9.26
C GLN A 45 -8.17 -7.71 8.20
N LEU A 46 -7.11 -8.50 8.14
CA LEU A 46 -6.99 -9.58 7.16
C LEU A 46 -8.10 -10.62 7.34
N THR A 47 -8.49 -10.90 8.58
CA THR A 47 -9.59 -11.82 8.89
C THR A 47 -10.94 -11.26 8.42
N ASP A 48 -11.19 -9.98 8.64
CA ASP A 48 -12.42 -9.35 8.14
C ASP A 48 -12.48 -9.35 6.60
N TYR A 49 -11.35 -9.08 5.94
CA TYR A 49 -11.24 -9.26 4.49
C TYR A 49 -11.49 -10.69 4.06
N TYR A 50 -10.93 -11.69 4.74
CA TYR A 50 -11.18 -13.09 4.42
C TYR A 50 -12.67 -13.46 4.49
N PHE A 51 -13.40 -12.98 5.49
CA PHE A 51 -14.84 -13.24 5.60
C PHE A 51 -15.68 -12.57 4.51
N ASN A 52 -15.15 -11.56 3.80
CA ASN A 52 -15.93 -10.68 2.93
C ASN A 52 -15.36 -10.51 1.52
N SER A 53 -14.18 -11.04 1.27
CA SER A 53 -13.46 -11.00 0.01
C SER A 53 -12.65 -12.29 -0.14
N SER A 54 -12.79 -12.98 -1.27
CA SER A 54 -12.14 -14.27 -1.51
C SER A 54 -10.70 -14.17 -2.04
N THR A 55 -10.13 -12.96 -2.12
CA THR A 55 -8.88 -12.72 -2.88
C THR A 55 -7.60 -12.78 -2.06
N LEU A 56 -7.69 -12.75 -0.72
CA LEU A 56 -6.54 -12.77 0.17
C LEU A 56 -6.73 -13.87 1.22
N SER A 57 -6.01 -14.98 1.08
CA SER A 57 -5.92 -15.96 2.17
C SER A 57 -4.60 -16.70 2.12
N SER A 58 -3.76 -16.48 3.13
CA SER A 58 -2.78 -17.50 3.50
C SER A 58 -3.52 -18.69 4.11
N GLU A 59 -2.94 -19.88 4.02
CA GLU A 59 -3.49 -21.10 4.61
C GLU A 59 -3.69 -20.94 6.14
N TRP A 60 -2.74 -20.27 6.80
CA TRP A 60 -2.85 -19.94 8.21
C TRP A 60 -4.08 -19.07 8.52
N LEU A 61 -4.36 -18.05 7.71
CA LEU A 61 -5.50 -17.14 7.96
C LEU A 61 -6.83 -17.88 7.83
N LYS A 62 -6.94 -18.79 6.86
CA LYS A 62 -8.12 -19.64 6.68
C LYS A 62 -8.37 -20.52 7.91
N ASP A 63 -7.33 -21.19 8.41
CA ASP A 63 -7.43 -22.04 9.59
C ASP A 63 -7.73 -21.24 10.86
N PHE A 64 -7.11 -20.06 11.00
CA PHE A 64 -7.34 -19.14 12.10
C PHE A 64 -8.78 -18.63 12.11
N ALA A 65 -9.29 -18.15 10.97
CA ALA A 65 -10.66 -17.65 10.84
C ALA A 65 -11.71 -18.73 11.15
N ALA A 66 -11.42 -19.99 10.84
CA ALA A 66 -12.29 -21.13 11.17
C ALA A 66 -12.35 -21.41 12.69
N LYS A 67 -11.28 -21.13 13.44
CA LYS A 67 -11.19 -21.33 14.90
C LYS A 67 -11.86 -20.22 15.71
N LEU A 68 -12.13 -19.06 15.10
CA LEU A 68 -12.73 -17.94 15.81
C LEU A 68 -14.13 -18.31 16.33
N PRO A 69 -14.45 -18.04 17.61
CA PRO A 69 -15.79 -18.21 18.15
C PRO A 69 -16.81 -17.38 17.39
N ASP A 70 -18.06 -17.86 17.30
CA ASP A 70 -19.12 -17.12 16.60
C ASP A 70 -19.44 -15.78 17.26
N GLN A 71 -19.29 -15.69 18.59
CA GLN A 71 -19.39 -14.41 19.29
C GLN A 71 -18.35 -13.39 18.78
N THR A 72 -17.13 -13.83 18.50
CA THR A 72 -16.04 -12.98 17.99
C THR A 72 -16.31 -12.53 16.57
N LYS A 73 -16.83 -13.43 15.72
CA LYS A 73 -17.28 -13.08 14.36
C LYS A 73 -18.42 -12.05 14.39
N ASN A 74 -19.35 -12.19 15.34
CA ASN A 74 -20.44 -11.24 15.53
C ASN A 74 -19.93 -9.87 16.01
N ASP A 75 -18.99 -9.84 16.96
CA ASP A 75 -18.37 -8.60 17.43
C ASP A 75 -17.63 -7.90 16.30
N LEU A 76 -16.86 -8.65 15.50
CA LEU A 76 -16.18 -8.15 14.31
C LEU A 76 -17.18 -7.54 13.31
N ARG A 77 -18.28 -8.25 13.02
CA ARG A 77 -19.34 -7.80 12.10
C ARG A 77 -20.01 -6.51 12.57
N LEU A 78 -20.19 -6.33 13.87
CA LEU A 78 -20.77 -5.13 14.45
C LEU A 78 -19.79 -3.95 14.34
N LEU A 79 -18.56 -4.15 14.83
CA LEU A 79 -17.53 -3.11 14.94
C LEU A 79 -16.98 -2.63 13.59
N ARG A 80 -16.88 -3.50 12.58
CA ARG A 80 -16.30 -3.15 11.27
C ARG A 80 -16.97 -1.99 10.54
N THR A 81 -18.23 -1.69 10.88
CA THR A 81 -19.03 -0.68 10.16
C THR A 81 -18.49 0.72 10.38
N VAL A 82 -18.12 1.05 11.63
CA VAL A 82 -17.50 2.34 11.97
C VAL A 82 -15.99 2.25 12.06
N PHE A 83 -15.45 1.11 12.49
CA PHE A 83 -14.01 0.91 12.64
C PHE A 83 -13.34 0.29 11.40
N ALA A 84 -13.96 0.48 10.23
CA ALA A 84 -13.56 0.06 8.88
C ALA A 84 -12.50 -1.05 8.84
N HIS A 85 -12.97 -2.30 8.69
CA HIS A 85 -12.13 -3.49 8.50
C HIS A 85 -10.94 -3.62 9.47
N GLY A 86 -10.99 -3.08 10.70
CA GLY A 86 -9.85 -3.12 11.63
C GLY A 86 -8.69 -2.17 11.32
N VAL A 87 -8.69 -1.48 10.16
CA VAL A 87 -7.70 -0.44 9.80
C VAL A 87 -7.76 0.71 10.80
N ILE A 88 -8.97 1.12 11.20
CA ILE A 88 -9.16 2.23 12.14
C ILE A 88 -8.53 1.94 13.50
N PHE A 89 -8.64 0.71 14.01
CA PHE A 89 -7.99 0.35 15.27
C PHE A 89 -6.47 0.50 15.16
N ARG A 90 -5.88 0.03 14.05
CA ARG A 90 -4.44 0.13 13.82
C ARG A 90 -3.99 1.58 13.65
N GLY A 91 -4.67 2.36 12.81
CA GLY A 91 -4.37 3.78 12.58
C GLY A 91 -4.50 4.60 13.87
N TYR A 92 -5.55 4.35 14.66
CA TYR A 92 -5.73 4.99 15.95
C TYR A 92 -4.63 4.60 16.94
N TYR A 93 -4.30 3.31 17.05
CA TYR A 93 -3.22 2.83 17.91
C TYR A 93 -1.88 3.49 17.59
N ILE A 94 -1.51 3.57 16.30
CA ILE A 94 -0.28 4.24 15.85
C ILE A 94 -0.30 5.73 16.15
N LYS A 95 -1.45 6.39 15.96
CA LYS A 95 -1.60 7.83 16.21
C LYS A 95 -1.48 8.18 17.69
N THR A 96 -1.91 7.30 18.60
CA THR A 96 -1.94 7.57 20.04
C THR A 96 -0.66 7.16 20.77
N HIS A 97 0.20 6.34 20.15
CA HIS A 97 1.42 5.83 20.79
C HIS A 97 2.67 6.42 20.16
N ALA A 98 3.42 7.20 20.95
CA ALA A 98 4.75 7.68 20.55
C ALA A 98 5.76 6.53 20.36
N HIS A 99 5.58 5.45 21.12
CA HIS A 99 6.41 4.25 21.05
C HIS A 99 5.53 3.01 20.96
N LEU A 100 5.68 2.27 19.86
CA LEU A 100 5.08 0.95 19.70
C LEU A 100 5.90 -0.08 20.48
N ASN A 101 5.22 -1.04 21.10
CA ASN A 101 5.86 -2.13 21.86
C ASN A 101 5.28 -3.50 21.47
N ASP A 102 5.92 -4.55 21.96
CA ASP A 102 5.56 -5.94 21.74
C ASP A 102 5.05 -6.67 23.00
N ASP A 103 4.70 -5.92 24.04
CA ASP A 103 4.23 -6.48 25.31
C ASP A 103 2.71 -6.60 25.31
N TRP A 104 2.22 -7.82 25.53
CA TRP A 104 0.78 -8.11 25.54
C TRP A 104 0.06 -7.37 26.66
N GLU A 105 0.61 -7.38 27.88
CA GLU A 105 -0.04 -6.80 29.05
C GLU A 105 -0.14 -5.27 28.95
N ALA A 106 0.91 -4.61 28.46
CA ALA A 106 0.88 -3.18 28.14
C ALA A 106 -0.13 -2.88 27.04
N PHE A 107 -0.15 -3.67 25.95
CA PHE A 107 -1.07 -3.46 24.84
C PHE A 107 -2.55 -3.63 25.25
N ILE A 108 -2.90 -4.75 25.87
CA ILE A 108 -4.28 -4.99 26.29
C ILE A 108 -4.68 -4.14 27.49
N GLY A 109 -3.73 -3.85 28.38
CA GLY A 109 -3.92 -2.96 29.52
C GLY A 109 -4.31 -1.56 29.07
N TRP A 110 -3.68 -1.04 28.01
CA TRP A 110 -4.06 0.24 27.42
C TRP A 110 -5.52 0.24 26.96
N TRP A 111 -5.94 -0.72 26.13
CA TRP A 111 -7.34 -0.84 25.67
C TRP A 111 -8.34 -0.94 26.83
N LYS A 112 -8.01 -1.72 27.87
CA LYS A 112 -8.83 -1.86 29.09
C LYS A 112 -8.88 -0.57 29.90
N SER A 113 -7.81 0.23 29.89
CA SER A 113 -7.72 1.47 30.65
C SER A 113 -8.42 2.67 30.01
N MET A 114 -8.70 2.62 28.70
CA MET A 114 -9.33 3.73 27.96
C MET A 114 -10.61 4.23 28.65
N SER A 115 -10.68 5.53 28.88
CA SER A 115 -11.87 6.23 29.37
C SER A 115 -12.96 6.31 28.31
N GLU A 116 -14.20 6.57 28.71
CA GLU A 116 -15.29 6.85 27.76
C GLU A 116 -14.95 8.01 26.79
N ARG A 117 -14.16 8.99 27.25
CA ARG A 117 -13.69 10.09 26.41
C ARG A 117 -12.78 9.59 25.29
N GLU A 118 -11.81 8.72 25.61
CA GLU A 118 -10.91 8.17 24.59
C GLU A 118 -11.65 7.22 23.63
N ILE A 119 -12.64 6.47 24.12
CA ILE A 119 -13.50 5.64 23.26
C ILE A 119 -14.37 6.51 22.36
N LEU A 120 -14.87 7.64 22.85
CA LEU A 120 -15.54 8.63 22.02
C LEU A 120 -14.60 9.19 20.95
N ASP A 121 -13.35 9.52 21.31
CA ASP A 121 -12.37 10.04 20.35
C ASP A 121 -12.04 8.99 19.27
N LEU A 122 -11.91 7.71 19.63
CA LEU A 122 -11.77 6.60 18.69
C LEU A 122 -13.00 6.46 17.78
N LEU A 123 -14.21 6.57 18.32
CA LEU A 123 -15.45 6.53 17.54
C LEU A 123 -15.52 7.70 16.54
N ILE A 124 -15.18 8.90 16.98
CA ILE A 124 -15.12 10.10 16.12
C ILE A 124 -14.08 9.92 15.02
N TYR A 125 -12.90 9.38 15.35
CA TYR A 125 -11.87 9.05 14.38
C TYR A 125 -12.39 8.05 13.33
N GLY A 126 -13.03 6.95 13.74
CA GLY A 126 -13.61 5.97 12.82
C GLY A 126 -14.69 6.55 11.89
N ILE A 127 -15.57 7.41 12.41
CA ILE A 127 -16.57 8.12 11.59
C ILE A 127 -15.90 8.97 10.52
N ARG A 128 -14.90 9.78 10.92
CA ARG A 128 -14.23 10.71 10.00
C ARG A 128 -13.48 9.96 8.90
N GLU A 129 -12.65 8.99 9.26
CA GLU A 129 -11.90 8.20 8.28
C GLU A 129 -12.82 7.45 7.31
N THR A 130 -13.92 6.87 7.82
CA THR A 130 -14.89 6.16 6.97
C THR A 130 -15.60 7.11 6.01
N MET A 131 -15.99 8.30 6.47
CA MET A 131 -16.65 9.28 5.62
C MET A 131 -15.67 9.93 4.63
N ASP A 132 -14.45 10.24 5.04
CA ASP A 132 -13.40 10.75 4.15
C ASP A 132 -13.12 9.75 3.03
N TYR A 133 -13.01 8.46 3.36
CA TYR A 133 -12.91 7.39 2.36
C TYR A 133 -14.13 7.35 1.42
N TYR A 134 -15.34 7.41 1.96
CA TYR A 134 -16.56 7.47 1.15
C TYR A 134 -16.56 8.67 0.20
N TYR A 135 -16.19 9.86 0.67
CA TYR A 135 -16.17 11.07 -0.14
C TYR A 135 -15.08 11.07 -1.20
N GLN A 136 -13.94 10.43 -0.93
CA GLN A 136 -12.80 10.42 -1.82
C GLN A 136 -12.89 9.32 -2.89
N TYR A 137 -13.46 8.15 -2.54
CA TYR A 137 -13.32 6.95 -3.37
C TYR A 137 -14.63 6.29 -3.80
N LEU A 138 -15.76 6.54 -3.11
CA LEU A 138 -17.01 5.84 -3.39
C LEU A 138 -18.00 6.69 -4.21
N PRO A 139 -18.84 6.04 -5.06
CA PRO A 139 -19.97 6.71 -5.68
C PRO A 139 -20.94 7.29 -4.64
N ARG A 140 -21.59 8.40 -4.98
CA ARG A 140 -22.57 9.07 -4.11
C ARG A 140 -23.82 8.21 -3.93
N ILE A 141 -24.12 7.83 -2.69
CA ILE A 141 -25.31 7.06 -2.30
C ILE A 141 -26.37 8.03 -1.78
N GLN A 142 -27.54 8.07 -2.43
CA GLN A 142 -28.60 9.05 -2.11
C GLN A 142 -29.05 9.08 -0.63
N PRO A 143 -29.30 7.92 0.02
CA PRO A 143 -29.55 7.88 1.47
C PRO A 143 -28.48 8.59 2.30
N VAL A 144 -27.19 8.28 2.04
CA VAL A 144 -26.05 8.87 2.74
C VAL A 144 -26.02 10.38 2.55
N GLU A 145 -26.15 10.86 1.30
CA GLU A 145 -26.16 12.30 1.01
C GLU A 145 -27.32 13.03 1.68
N LYS A 146 -28.50 12.39 1.76
CA LYS A 146 -29.65 12.95 2.47
C LYS A 146 -29.40 13.04 3.97
N THR A 147 -28.85 11.99 4.58
CA THR A 147 -28.52 11.96 6.01
C THR A 147 -27.46 12.99 6.36
N MET A 148 -26.47 13.17 5.49
CA MET A 148 -25.35 14.11 5.68
C MET A 148 -25.72 15.59 5.55
N LYS A 149 -26.93 15.93 5.06
CA LYS A 149 -27.38 17.34 5.01
C LYS A 149 -27.43 17.97 6.40
N GLY A 150 -26.52 18.91 6.69
CA GLY A 150 -26.42 19.55 7.99
C GLY A 150 -25.79 18.67 9.07
N VAL A 151 -25.02 17.65 8.67
CA VAL A 151 -24.08 16.95 9.55
C VAL A 151 -22.71 17.58 9.37
N SER A 152 -22.02 17.89 10.46
CA SER A 152 -20.63 18.34 10.44
C SER A 152 -19.70 17.21 10.85
N LEU A 153 -18.65 16.96 10.06
CA LEU A 153 -17.59 16.00 10.36
C LEU A 153 -16.42 16.63 11.14
N ALA A 154 -16.54 17.90 11.54
CA ALA A 154 -15.56 18.53 12.42
C ALA A 154 -15.54 17.82 13.79
N GLU A 155 -14.35 17.62 14.34
CA GLU A 155 -14.12 16.79 15.53
C GLU A 155 -14.88 17.29 16.77
N ASP A 156 -14.93 18.61 16.95
CA ASP A 156 -15.69 19.28 18.01
C ASP A 156 -17.21 19.08 17.85
N GLN A 157 -17.71 19.13 16.61
CA GLN A 157 -19.13 18.94 16.30
C GLN A 157 -19.57 17.48 16.47
N LEU A 158 -18.68 16.51 16.28
CA LEU A 158 -18.97 15.08 16.50
C LEU A 158 -19.01 14.70 17.99
N LYS A 159 -18.64 15.61 18.90
CA LYS A 159 -18.88 15.40 20.34
C LYS A 159 -20.36 15.57 20.70
N ASP A 160 -21.12 16.36 19.94
CA ASP A 160 -22.57 16.48 20.09
C ASP A 160 -23.27 15.15 19.75
N PRO A 161 -24.05 14.54 20.67
CA PRO A 161 -24.69 13.25 20.45
C PRO A 161 -25.67 13.22 19.26
N LYS A 162 -26.37 14.33 18.97
CA LYS A 162 -27.35 14.37 17.87
C LYS A 162 -26.64 14.40 16.51
N ASN A 163 -25.63 15.25 16.37
CA ASN A 163 -24.79 15.30 15.16
C ASN A 163 -24.05 13.97 14.96
N ARG A 164 -23.44 13.42 16.03
CA ARG A 164 -22.75 12.12 15.98
C ARG A 164 -23.66 10.98 15.55
N ARG A 165 -24.86 10.87 16.13
CA ARG A 165 -25.83 9.82 15.75
C ARG A 165 -26.15 9.86 14.25
N ARG A 166 -26.31 11.06 13.68
CA ARG A 166 -26.56 11.23 12.24
C ARG A 166 -25.34 10.86 11.39
N ALA A 167 -24.14 11.19 11.85
CA ALA A 167 -22.90 10.78 11.17
C ALA A 167 -22.71 9.26 11.18
N ILE A 168 -22.96 8.58 12.32
CA ILE A 168 -22.95 7.12 12.40
C ILE A 168 -24.00 6.52 11.46
N LYS A 169 -25.21 7.10 11.40
CA LYS A 169 -26.24 6.65 10.47
C LYS A 169 -25.76 6.72 9.02
N ALA A 170 -25.11 7.81 8.61
CA ALA A 170 -24.55 7.94 7.27
C ALA A 170 -23.48 6.88 6.98
N VAL A 171 -22.65 6.56 7.97
CA VAL A 171 -21.70 5.44 7.89
C VAL A 171 -22.43 4.11 7.70
N LEU A 172 -23.44 3.79 8.52
CA LEU A 172 -24.19 2.54 8.40
C LEU A 172 -24.91 2.41 7.05
N GLU A 173 -25.45 3.52 6.53
CA GLU A 173 -26.07 3.60 5.20
C GLU A 173 -25.05 3.37 4.07
N SER A 174 -23.82 3.88 4.19
CA SER A 174 -22.78 3.67 3.18
C SER A 174 -22.31 2.21 3.11
N TRP A 175 -22.46 1.48 4.22
CA TRP A 175 -22.20 0.04 4.33
C TRP A 175 -23.42 -0.84 4.06
N SER A 176 -24.57 -0.26 3.70
CA SER A 176 -25.82 -0.99 3.42
C SER A 176 -26.28 -1.92 4.57
N VAL A 177 -26.04 -1.50 5.81
CA VAL A 177 -26.49 -2.21 7.01
C VAL A 177 -28.02 -2.26 7.05
N GLN A 178 -28.59 -3.45 7.30
CA GLN A 178 -30.04 -3.64 7.36
C GLN A 178 -30.64 -3.06 8.66
N ASP A 179 -30.11 -3.47 9.81
CA ASP A 179 -30.61 -3.09 11.14
C ASP A 179 -29.90 -1.84 11.68
N ILE A 180 -30.16 -0.70 11.04
CA ILE A 180 -29.52 0.58 11.37
C ILE A 180 -29.81 1.01 12.82
N GLU A 181 -31.05 0.90 13.29
CA GLU A 181 -31.41 1.40 14.63
C GLU A 181 -30.77 0.59 15.77
N GLU A 182 -30.63 -0.73 15.61
CA GLU A 182 -29.90 -1.58 16.56
C GLU A 182 -28.42 -1.20 16.59
N SER A 183 -27.80 -1.02 15.42
CA SER A 183 -26.41 -0.59 15.32
C SER A 183 -26.20 0.81 15.92
N LEU A 184 -27.15 1.73 15.73
CA LEU A 184 -27.11 3.05 16.34
C LEU A 184 -27.26 3.01 17.86
N ALA A 185 -28.06 2.08 18.40
CA ALA A 185 -28.18 1.88 19.84
C ALA A 185 -26.86 1.38 20.43
N PHE A 186 -26.18 0.45 19.73
CA PHE A 186 -24.85 -0.03 20.12
C PHE A 186 -23.82 1.11 20.22
N TYR A 187 -23.68 1.93 19.18
CA TYR A 187 -22.68 3.02 19.17
C TYR A 187 -22.99 4.20 20.12
N ASN A 188 -24.20 4.24 20.69
CA ASN A 188 -24.53 5.22 21.73
C ASN A 188 -23.99 4.82 23.11
N ASP A 189 -23.75 3.52 23.35
CA ASP A 189 -23.21 3.00 24.59
C ASP A 189 -21.70 2.81 24.47
N LEU A 190 -20.94 3.82 24.88
CA LEU A 190 -19.48 3.83 24.74
C LEU A 190 -18.80 2.75 25.58
N GLN A 191 -19.37 2.42 26.76
CA GLN A 191 -18.84 1.35 27.59
C GLN A 191 -19.05 -0.01 26.90
N LEU A 192 -20.23 -0.24 26.32
CA LEU A 192 -20.48 -1.44 25.54
C LEU A 192 -19.58 -1.54 24.31
N VAL A 193 -19.34 -0.43 23.60
CA VAL A 193 -18.38 -0.38 22.48
C VAL A 193 -16.98 -0.78 22.94
N LYS A 194 -16.49 -0.20 24.05
CA LYS A 194 -15.20 -0.56 24.65
C LYS A 194 -15.12 -2.05 24.99
N ASP A 195 -16.14 -2.57 25.67
CA ASP A 195 -16.17 -3.98 26.09
C ASP A 195 -16.14 -4.92 24.88
N ARG A 196 -16.83 -4.58 23.79
CA ARG A 196 -16.77 -5.34 22.53
C ARG A 196 -15.39 -5.28 21.87
N ILE A 197 -14.73 -4.13 21.89
CA ILE A 197 -13.37 -3.99 21.33
C ILE A 197 -12.37 -4.83 22.14
N VAL A 198 -12.37 -4.70 23.47
CA VAL A 198 -11.47 -5.47 24.35
C VAL A 198 -11.70 -6.96 24.15
N ARG A 199 -12.96 -7.41 24.17
CA ARG A 199 -13.31 -8.82 23.96
C ARG A 199 -12.89 -9.34 22.59
N LEU A 200 -13.03 -8.54 21.53
CA LEU A 200 -12.57 -8.89 20.20
C LEU A 200 -11.05 -9.11 20.20
N ILE A 201 -10.28 -8.18 20.76
CA ILE A 201 -8.81 -8.24 20.81
C ILE A 201 -8.34 -9.46 21.62
N GLU A 202 -8.90 -9.68 22.82
CA GLU A 202 -8.59 -10.84 23.66
C GLU A 202 -8.94 -12.15 22.97
N SER A 203 -10.08 -12.21 22.28
CA SER A 203 -10.47 -13.42 21.57
C SER A 203 -9.55 -13.71 20.39
N PHE A 204 -9.12 -12.71 19.62
CA PHE A 204 -8.12 -12.91 18.56
C PHE A 204 -6.79 -13.42 19.13
N TRP A 205 -6.35 -12.85 20.25
CA TRP A 205 -5.15 -13.29 20.97
C TRP A 205 -5.24 -14.78 21.35
N SER A 206 -6.31 -15.17 22.05
CA SER A 206 -6.48 -16.54 22.56
C SER A 206 -6.88 -17.58 21.50
N SER A 207 -7.32 -17.16 20.31
CA SER A 207 -7.79 -18.08 19.25
C SER A 207 -6.69 -18.52 18.27
N GLY A 208 -5.43 -18.16 18.51
CA GLY A 208 -4.30 -18.59 17.68
C GLY A 208 -3.27 -17.50 17.38
N PHE A 209 -3.56 -16.22 17.66
CA PHE A 209 -2.61 -15.16 17.36
C PHE A 209 -1.43 -15.17 18.34
N LYS A 210 -1.64 -15.52 19.61
CA LYS A 210 -0.56 -15.68 20.60
C LYS A 210 0.53 -16.63 20.09
N GLU A 211 0.13 -17.82 19.65
CA GLU A 211 1.05 -18.85 19.15
C GLU A 211 1.74 -18.41 17.85
N LEU A 212 1.03 -17.67 16.98
CA LEU A 212 1.63 -17.06 15.80
C LEU A 212 2.71 -16.05 16.19
N TRP A 213 2.41 -15.15 17.14
CA TRP A 213 3.32 -14.11 17.60
C TRP A 213 4.57 -14.69 18.24
N GLU A 214 4.42 -15.63 19.19
CA GLU A 214 5.53 -16.30 19.87
C GLU A 214 6.45 -17.02 18.88
N ARG A 215 5.91 -17.61 17.81
CA ARG A 215 6.71 -18.31 16.79
C ARG A 215 7.44 -17.37 15.83
N GLN A 216 6.90 -16.19 15.56
CA GLN A 216 7.41 -15.29 14.51
C GLN A 216 8.19 -14.10 15.06
N ARG A 217 8.00 -13.71 16.34
CA ARG A 217 8.61 -12.51 16.90
C ARG A 217 10.13 -12.47 16.71
N ASP A 218 10.82 -13.57 17.01
CA ASP A 218 12.29 -13.62 16.93
C ASP A 218 12.77 -13.41 15.50
N LYS A 219 12.05 -13.95 14.51
CA LYS A 219 12.35 -13.75 13.09
C LYS A 219 12.13 -12.30 12.63
N LEU A 220 11.13 -11.61 13.19
CA LEU A 220 10.91 -10.19 12.90
C LEU A 220 12.02 -9.33 13.52
N TYR A 221 12.49 -9.68 14.72
CA TYR A 221 13.64 -9.04 15.38
C TYR A 221 14.93 -9.29 14.61
N GLU A 222 15.22 -10.54 14.23
CA GLU A 222 16.37 -10.88 13.40
C GLU A 222 16.34 -10.10 12.08
N TRP A 223 15.18 -10.04 11.40
CA TRP A 223 15.07 -9.24 10.17
C TRP A 223 15.43 -7.77 10.41
N GLN A 224 15.01 -7.18 11.53
CA GLN A 224 15.33 -5.80 11.86
C GLN A 224 16.85 -5.61 12.04
N GLU A 225 17.48 -6.42 12.90
CA GLU A 225 18.92 -6.35 13.16
C GLU A 225 19.74 -6.49 11.86
N HIS A 226 19.36 -7.42 10.98
CA HIS A 226 20.04 -7.62 9.69
C HIS A 226 19.90 -6.42 8.74
N ASN A 227 18.85 -5.60 8.91
CA ASN A 227 18.58 -4.45 8.05
C ASN A 227 18.90 -3.10 8.72
N ASP A 228 19.37 -3.07 9.97
CA ASP A 228 19.79 -1.84 10.66
C ASP A 228 20.83 -1.05 9.85
N THR A 229 21.78 -1.75 9.23
CA THR A 229 22.79 -1.10 8.36
C THR A 229 22.15 -0.41 7.15
N LYS A 230 21.03 -0.91 6.62
CA LYS A 230 20.30 -0.27 5.53
C LYS A 230 19.54 0.96 5.98
N LEU A 231 19.03 0.99 7.22
CA LEU A 231 18.37 2.18 7.78
C LEU A 231 19.31 3.38 7.88
N SER A 232 20.61 3.12 8.07
CA SER A 232 21.64 4.16 8.11
C SER A 232 22.09 4.68 6.72
N LYS A 233 21.65 4.05 5.63
CA LYS A 233 22.00 4.48 4.27
C LYS A 233 21.23 5.73 3.86
N SER A 234 21.89 6.64 3.15
CA SER A 234 21.22 7.77 2.51
C SER A 234 20.58 7.32 1.20
N PHE A 235 19.26 7.51 1.08
CA PHE A 235 18.50 7.29 -0.15
C PHE A 235 18.17 8.61 -0.83
N ARG A 236 17.95 8.60 -2.15
CA ARG A 236 17.57 9.82 -2.89
C ARG A 236 16.09 10.16 -2.71
N THR A 237 15.25 9.14 -2.57
CA THR A 237 13.80 9.30 -2.45
C THR A 237 13.22 8.28 -1.47
N ASN A 238 12.07 8.59 -0.87
CA ASN A 238 11.34 7.66 -0.01
C ASN A 238 10.91 6.39 -0.75
N VAL A 239 10.67 6.47 -2.07
CA VAL A 239 10.30 5.31 -2.90
C VAL A 239 11.47 4.34 -3.07
N GLU A 240 12.69 4.87 -3.24
CA GLU A 240 13.92 4.06 -3.31
C GLU A 240 14.18 3.35 -1.97
N ALA A 241 14.04 4.08 -0.85
CA ALA A 241 14.16 3.49 0.48
C ALA A 241 13.13 2.38 0.71
N LEU A 242 11.86 2.62 0.36
CA LEU A 242 10.79 1.62 0.46
C LEU A 242 11.11 0.35 -0.33
N LEU A 243 11.57 0.48 -1.58
CA LEU A 243 11.90 -0.65 -2.43
C LEU A 243 13.10 -1.44 -1.87
N GLU A 244 14.13 -0.77 -1.38
CA GLU A 244 15.30 -1.44 -0.79
C GLU A 244 14.97 -2.21 0.50
N MET A 245 14.07 -1.65 1.32
CA MET A 245 13.69 -2.25 2.60
C MET A 245 12.69 -3.41 2.42
N THR A 246 11.72 -3.26 1.51
CA THR A 246 10.60 -4.20 1.39
C THR A 246 10.69 -5.12 0.17
N GLY A 247 11.45 -4.74 -0.85
CA GLY A 247 11.44 -5.39 -2.16
C GLY A 247 10.13 -5.18 -2.95
N LEU A 248 9.26 -4.26 -2.49
CA LEU A 248 7.95 -3.99 -3.06
C LEU A 248 7.88 -2.54 -3.54
N TYR A 249 7.10 -2.34 -4.61
CA TYR A 249 6.78 -1.00 -5.11
C TYR A 249 5.33 -0.68 -4.73
N PRO A 250 5.04 0.53 -4.22
CA PRO A 250 3.69 0.91 -3.82
C PRO A 250 2.82 1.15 -5.05
N ASP A 251 1.83 0.30 -5.26
CA ASP A 251 0.75 0.51 -6.23
C ASP A 251 -0.44 1.16 -5.52
N THR A 252 -0.28 2.43 -5.13
CA THR A 252 -1.27 3.12 -4.29
C THR A 252 -1.40 4.61 -4.61
N ASN A 253 -2.57 5.16 -4.26
CA ASN A 253 -2.81 6.60 -4.22
C ASN A 253 -2.02 7.31 -3.12
N GLU A 254 -1.33 6.57 -2.24
CA GLU A 254 -0.51 7.09 -1.14
C GLU A 254 0.86 7.57 -1.62
N MET A 255 1.19 7.40 -2.90
CA MET A 255 2.47 7.78 -3.50
C MET A 255 2.87 9.24 -3.23
N ASP A 256 1.93 10.18 -3.30
CA ASP A 256 2.23 11.60 -3.07
C ASP A 256 2.50 11.90 -1.59
N LYS A 257 1.78 11.22 -0.69
CA LYS A 257 2.02 11.30 0.76
C LYS A 257 3.38 10.67 1.10
N LEU A 258 3.71 9.51 0.53
CA LEU A 258 4.99 8.84 0.70
C LEU A 258 6.14 9.75 0.28
N LYS A 259 6.07 10.35 -0.91
CA LYS A 259 7.13 11.24 -1.41
C LYS A 259 7.35 12.47 -0.52
N ARG A 260 6.29 12.99 0.13
CA ARG A 260 6.33 14.19 0.98
C ARG A 260 6.63 13.91 2.45
N SER A 261 6.64 12.64 2.86
CA SER A 261 6.87 12.28 4.27
C SER A 261 8.32 12.56 4.67
N GLU A 262 8.50 13.15 5.84
CA GLU A 262 9.83 13.47 6.38
C GLU A 262 10.44 12.26 7.10
N GLN A 263 9.59 11.43 7.70
CA GLN A 263 9.98 10.21 8.41
C GLN A 263 9.23 8.99 7.88
N LEU A 264 9.96 7.90 7.70
CA LEU A 264 9.45 6.57 7.37
C LEU A 264 9.77 5.60 8.51
N THR A 265 8.75 4.95 9.07
CA THR A 265 8.92 3.84 10.02
C THR A 265 8.43 2.55 9.39
N PHE A 266 9.33 1.60 9.21
CA PHE A 266 9.02 0.26 8.72
C PHE A 266 8.59 -0.64 9.89
N ILE A 267 7.39 -1.22 9.79
CA ILE A 267 6.82 -2.11 10.79
C ILE A 267 6.63 -3.49 10.15
N PRO A 268 7.51 -4.46 10.43
CA PRO A 268 7.35 -5.82 9.96
C PRO A 268 6.05 -6.44 10.48
N VAL A 269 5.26 -7.03 9.58
CA VAL A 269 4.02 -7.72 9.94
C VAL A 269 3.93 -9.11 9.32
N VAL A 270 3.27 -10.05 9.99
CA VAL A 270 3.11 -11.43 9.51
C VAL A 270 1.86 -11.59 8.64
N ASN A 271 1.89 -12.53 7.69
CA ASN A 271 0.76 -12.92 6.82
C ASN A 271 0.19 -11.81 5.90
N LEU A 272 0.88 -10.67 5.76
CA LEU A 272 0.45 -9.60 4.86
C LEU A 272 0.73 -9.92 3.36
N GLY A 273 1.58 -10.91 3.11
CA GLY A 273 2.00 -11.34 1.78
C GLY A 273 2.84 -10.27 1.09
N ARG A 274 2.56 -10.06 -0.20
CA ARG A 274 3.27 -9.05 -1.02
C ARG A 274 2.58 -7.68 -1.01
N LEU A 275 1.71 -7.43 -0.05
CA LEU A 275 1.02 -6.16 0.08
C LEU A 275 1.85 -5.18 0.92
N LEU A 276 1.66 -3.89 0.61
CA LEU A 276 2.09 -2.79 1.45
C LEU A 276 0.84 -2.12 2.01
N THR A 277 0.84 -1.82 3.30
CA THR A 277 -0.18 -0.96 3.92
C THR A 277 0.50 0.17 4.66
N PHE A 278 -0.17 1.31 4.73
CA PHE A 278 0.41 2.57 5.14
C PHE A 278 -0.49 3.24 6.17
N GLU A 279 0.11 3.90 7.14
CA GLU A 279 -0.56 4.88 8.00
C GLU A 279 0.24 6.18 7.96
N ASN A 280 -0.43 7.33 7.94
CA ASN A 280 0.23 8.63 7.88
C ASN A 280 -0.25 9.53 9.01
N THR A 281 0.68 10.05 9.78
CA THR A 281 0.43 11.03 10.84
C THR A 281 1.43 12.16 10.72
N ASN A 282 0.99 13.41 10.50
CA ASN A 282 1.85 14.61 10.54
C ASN A 282 3.18 14.49 9.74
N GLN A 283 3.11 14.09 8.47
CA GLN A 283 4.28 13.87 7.59
C GLN A 283 5.21 12.72 8.01
N HIS A 284 4.79 11.88 8.95
CA HIS A 284 5.42 10.61 9.29
C HIS A 284 4.59 9.48 8.69
N MET A 285 5.22 8.68 7.83
CA MET A 285 4.62 7.50 7.23
C MET A 285 5.09 6.22 7.91
N TYR A 286 4.14 5.42 8.35
CA TYR A 286 4.35 4.06 8.81
C TYR A 286 4.07 3.11 7.65
N VAL A 287 5.00 2.19 7.41
CA VAL A 287 4.94 1.22 6.32
C VAL A 287 4.90 -0.16 6.92
N MET A 288 3.79 -0.87 6.76
CA MET A 288 3.68 -2.27 7.15
C MET A 288 3.82 -3.17 5.93
N PHE A 289 4.65 -4.20 6.08
CA PHE A 289 5.01 -5.14 5.02
C PHE A 289 5.39 -6.49 5.66
N GLU A 290 5.25 -7.57 4.91
CA GLU A 290 5.77 -8.87 5.37
C GLU A 290 7.24 -9.03 4.94
N PRO A 291 8.18 -9.18 5.90
CA PRO A 291 9.58 -9.38 5.57
C PRO A 291 9.77 -10.72 4.87
N SER A 292 10.58 -10.72 3.81
CA SER A 292 11.05 -11.97 3.20
C SER A 292 12.11 -12.62 4.11
N ILE A 293 11.68 -13.41 5.09
CA ILE A 293 12.57 -14.03 6.11
C ILE A 293 13.37 -15.21 5.52
N ASN A 294 12.92 -15.81 4.41
CA ASN A 294 13.64 -16.91 3.75
C ASN A 294 14.51 -16.42 2.56
N THR A 295 15.76 -16.06 2.83
CA THR A 295 16.80 -15.95 1.79
C THR A 295 17.64 -17.21 1.63
N SER A 296 17.56 -18.17 2.56
CA SER A 296 18.22 -19.49 2.44
C SER A 296 17.38 -20.53 1.68
N GLU A 297 16.05 -20.43 1.70
CA GLU A 297 15.14 -21.36 1.01
C GLU A 297 14.46 -20.77 -0.24
N ARG A 298 14.81 -19.56 -0.64
CA ARG A 298 14.80 -19.29 -2.08
C ARG A 298 15.92 -20.14 -2.66
N LYS A 299 15.60 -21.42 -2.94
CA LYS A 299 16.03 -22.01 -4.21
C LYS A 299 15.78 -20.91 -5.21
N THR A 300 16.84 -20.22 -5.61
CA THR A 300 16.83 -19.45 -6.82
C THR A 300 16.53 -20.50 -7.87
N ASN A 301 15.25 -20.74 -8.14
CA ASN A 301 14.86 -21.12 -9.48
C ASN A 301 15.61 -20.10 -10.34
N ALA A 302 16.49 -20.59 -11.21
CA ALA A 302 17.45 -19.77 -11.94
C ALA A 302 16.79 -18.53 -12.57
N SER A 303 15.47 -18.58 -12.82
CA SER A 303 14.56 -17.49 -13.19
C SER A 303 14.66 -16.21 -12.35
N GLY A 304 14.81 -16.25 -11.02
CA GLY A 304 14.78 -15.04 -10.17
C GLY A 304 16.01 -14.13 -10.29
N LYS A 305 17.20 -14.73 -10.49
CA LYS A 305 18.44 -14.00 -10.81
C LYS A 305 18.41 -13.45 -12.24
N HIS A 306 17.74 -14.14 -13.17
CA HIS A 306 17.55 -13.65 -14.53
C HIS A 306 16.60 -12.44 -14.61
N LEU A 307 15.55 -12.40 -13.79
CA LEU A 307 14.56 -11.31 -13.77
C LEU A 307 15.13 -9.97 -13.28
N THR A 308 15.87 -9.96 -12.16
CA THR A 308 16.47 -8.73 -11.61
C THR A 308 17.56 -8.15 -12.51
N ALA A 309 18.33 -9.00 -13.19
CA ALA A 309 19.29 -8.58 -14.21
C ALA A 309 18.63 -8.02 -15.50
N MET A 310 17.31 -8.19 -15.67
CA MET A 310 16.56 -7.78 -16.86
C MET A 310 15.60 -6.61 -16.65
N SER A 311 15.46 -6.08 -15.42
CA SER A 311 14.66 -4.87 -15.15
C SER A 311 14.95 -3.72 -16.12
N PRO A 312 16.22 -3.39 -16.42
CA PRO A 312 16.53 -2.32 -17.37
C PRO A 312 16.01 -2.60 -18.78
N ALA A 313 16.03 -3.86 -19.24
CA ALA A 313 15.56 -4.26 -20.56
C ALA A 313 14.03 -4.09 -20.67
N PHE A 314 13.27 -4.48 -19.64
CA PHE A 314 11.82 -4.28 -19.62
C PHE A 314 11.42 -2.81 -19.52
N GLU A 315 12.13 -1.99 -18.74
CA GLU A 315 11.97 -0.53 -18.75
C GLU A 315 12.23 0.08 -20.14
N GLY A 316 13.20 -0.47 -20.86
CA GLY A 316 13.51 -0.11 -22.24
C GLY A 316 12.36 -0.42 -23.20
N LEU A 317 11.70 -1.58 -23.05
CA LEU A 317 10.61 -2.06 -23.90
C LEU A 317 9.23 -1.47 -23.56
N GLY A 318 9.02 -0.98 -22.33
CA GLY A 318 7.71 -0.52 -21.86
C GLY A 318 7.21 0.83 -22.41
N ASP A 319 7.76 1.35 -23.50
CA ASP A 319 7.43 2.65 -24.09
C ASP A 319 7.22 2.53 -25.59
N GLN A 320 6.08 3.02 -26.04
CA GLN A 320 5.65 2.89 -27.43
C GLN A 320 6.67 3.49 -28.41
N THR A 321 7.18 4.69 -28.16
CA THR A 321 8.15 5.34 -29.04
C THR A 321 9.47 4.57 -29.09
N ARG A 322 9.91 3.96 -27.97
CA ARG A 322 11.08 3.07 -27.97
C ARG A 322 10.84 1.79 -28.76
N LEU A 323 9.63 1.23 -28.72
CA LEU A 323 9.26 0.08 -29.56
C LEU A 323 9.25 0.44 -31.05
N GLU A 324 8.74 1.62 -31.41
CA GLU A 324 8.78 2.13 -32.79
C GLU A 324 10.22 2.31 -33.30
N ILE A 325 11.11 2.87 -32.45
CA ILE A 325 12.55 2.97 -32.76
C ILE A 325 13.17 1.58 -32.95
N LEU A 326 12.86 0.63 -32.06
CA LEU A 326 13.36 -0.74 -32.17
C LEU A 326 12.82 -1.43 -33.43
N GLY A 327 11.55 -1.27 -33.78
CA GLY A 327 10.98 -1.80 -35.02
C GLY A 327 11.71 -1.25 -36.25
N LEU A 328 11.95 0.07 -36.27
CA LEU A 328 12.70 0.70 -37.36
C LEU A 328 14.14 0.20 -37.46
N LEU A 329 14.81 -0.02 -36.33
CA LEU A 329 16.15 -0.64 -36.26
C LEU A 329 16.13 -2.16 -36.50
N ALA A 330 14.97 -2.81 -36.54
CA ALA A 330 14.86 -4.22 -36.90
C ALA A 330 14.81 -4.38 -38.41
N ASP A 331 14.10 -3.47 -39.07
CA ASP A 331 13.97 -3.39 -40.53
C ASP A 331 15.25 -2.89 -41.22
N ASN A 332 16.18 -2.29 -40.46
CA ASN A 332 17.42 -1.71 -40.96
C ASN A 332 18.61 -2.27 -40.16
N THR A 333 19.74 -2.56 -40.81
CA THR A 333 20.93 -3.14 -40.13
C THR A 333 21.57 -2.19 -39.11
N GLU A 334 21.69 -0.91 -39.47
CA GLU A 334 22.11 0.18 -38.58
C GLU A 334 21.57 1.52 -39.10
N MET A 335 21.35 2.49 -38.21
CA MET A 335 20.88 3.82 -38.57
C MET A 335 21.52 4.91 -37.73
N PHE A 336 21.76 6.09 -38.30
CA PHE A 336 22.16 7.26 -37.53
C PHE A 336 20.95 8.11 -37.13
N ALA A 337 21.12 8.95 -36.10
CA ALA A 337 20.02 9.64 -35.42
C ALA A 337 19.10 10.43 -36.37
N GLN A 338 19.64 11.11 -37.38
CA GLN A 338 18.85 11.93 -38.29
C GLN A 338 17.91 11.09 -39.17
N GLN A 339 18.32 9.88 -39.56
CA GLN A 339 17.44 8.98 -40.33
C GLN A 339 16.24 8.52 -39.51
N ILE A 340 16.43 8.32 -38.20
CA ILE A 340 15.36 7.91 -37.28
C ILE A 340 14.41 9.10 -37.02
N VAL A 341 14.97 10.31 -36.81
CA VAL A 341 14.21 11.57 -36.69
C VAL A 341 13.26 11.76 -37.87
N THR A 342 13.77 11.61 -39.10
CA THR A 342 12.98 11.81 -40.32
C THR A 342 11.89 10.77 -40.48
N ARG A 343 12.16 9.49 -40.17
CA ARG A 343 11.18 8.41 -40.37
C ARG A 343 10.08 8.38 -39.32
N LEU A 344 10.35 8.84 -38.10
CA LEU A 344 9.37 8.84 -37.00
C LEU A 344 8.80 10.24 -36.70
N ASP A 345 9.10 11.23 -37.54
CA ASP A 345 8.68 12.64 -37.41
C ASP A 345 8.82 13.18 -35.98
N MET A 346 10.01 13.01 -35.40
CA MET A 346 10.27 13.37 -33.99
C MET A 346 11.43 14.33 -33.81
N LYS A 347 11.38 15.15 -32.76
CA LYS A 347 12.48 16.05 -32.42
C LYS A 347 13.74 15.26 -32.03
N GLN A 348 14.91 15.75 -32.47
CA GLN A 348 16.20 15.13 -32.18
C GLN A 348 16.52 15.00 -30.69
N SER A 349 16.10 15.97 -29.86
CA SER A 349 16.26 15.92 -28.41
C SER A 349 15.45 14.79 -27.77
N THR A 350 14.23 14.56 -28.28
CA THR A 350 13.36 13.45 -27.88
C THR A 350 14.00 12.12 -28.26
N LEU A 351 14.42 11.96 -29.52
CA LEU A 351 15.10 10.75 -29.98
C LEU A 351 16.34 10.42 -29.15
N SER A 352 17.19 11.42 -28.87
CA SER A 352 18.42 11.24 -28.09
C SER A 352 18.13 10.66 -26.70
N ARG A 353 17.05 11.12 -26.04
CA ARG A 353 16.62 10.58 -24.75
C ARG A 353 16.19 9.12 -24.87
N HIS A 354 15.39 8.77 -25.87
CA HIS A 354 14.95 7.39 -26.09
C HIS A 354 16.12 6.46 -26.43
N LEU A 355 17.04 6.87 -27.32
CA LEU A 355 18.23 6.10 -27.68
C LEU A 355 19.19 5.93 -26.50
N ASN A 356 19.34 6.94 -25.64
CA ASN A 356 20.16 6.82 -24.43
C ASN A 356 19.53 5.81 -23.45
N GLN A 357 18.21 5.84 -23.28
CA GLN A 357 17.52 4.86 -22.44
C GLN A 357 17.62 3.44 -23.02
N LEU A 358 17.43 3.26 -24.32
CA LEU A 358 17.58 1.98 -25.03
C LEU A 358 19.02 1.43 -24.97
N HIS A 359 20.01 2.31 -24.97
CA HIS A 359 21.40 1.94 -24.80
C HIS A 359 21.71 1.54 -23.36
N LYS A 360 21.23 2.30 -22.36
CA LYS A 360 21.38 1.97 -20.94
C LYS A 360 20.69 0.66 -20.56
N SER A 361 19.56 0.34 -21.21
CA SER A 361 18.87 -0.94 -21.07
C SER A 361 19.56 -2.10 -21.80
N GLY A 362 20.62 -1.82 -22.56
CA GLY A 362 21.37 -2.81 -23.33
C GLY A 362 20.66 -3.31 -24.60
N LEU A 363 19.51 -2.74 -24.97
CA LEU A 363 18.70 -3.17 -26.13
C LEU A 363 19.27 -2.67 -27.46
N VAL A 364 20.00 -1.55 -27.44
CA VAL A 364 20.63 -0.94 -28.63
C VAL A 364 22.14 -0.82 -28.42
N SER A 365 22.91 -1.10 -29.47
CA SER A 365 24.36 -0.88 -29.53
C SER A 365 24.67 0.42 -30.26
N ILE A 366 25.78 1.06 -29.89
CA ILE A 366 26.24 2.31 -30.51
C ILE A 366 27.61 2.07 -31.14
N ARG A 367 27.71 2.31 -32.45
CA ARG A 367 28.97 2.38 -33.20
C ARG A 367 29.25 3.84 -33.55
N LYS A 368 30.49 4.29 -33.43
CA LYS A 368 30.91 5.61 -33.92
C LYS A 368 31.69 5.46 -35.21
N GLU A 369 31.41 6.34 -36.16
CA GLU A 369 32.19 6.48 -37.40
C GLU A 369 32.35 7.98 -37.67
N GLY A 370 33.59 8.46 -37.57
CA GLY A 370 33.88 9.89 -37.48
C GLY A 370 33.15 10.55 -36.30
N THR A 371 32.40 11.61 -36.57
CA THR A 371 31.55 12.32 -35.59
C THR A 371 30.15 11.72 -35.46
N THR A 372 29.78 10.77 -36.33
CA THR A 372 28.42 10.24 -36.43
C THR A 372 28.26 8.98 -35.58
N LYS A 373 27.13 8.88 -34.87
CA LYS A 373 26.74 7.69 -34.10
C LYS A 373 25.71 6.89 -34.89
N TYR A 374 25.99 5.61 -35.05
CA TYR A 374 25.13 4.61 -35.65
C TYR A 374 24.57 3.70 -34.55
N PHE A 375 23.28 3.42 -34.63
CA PHE A 375 22.52 2.65 -33.67
C PHE A 375 22.04 1.37 -34.34
N SER A 376 22.11 0.25 -33.63
CA SER A 376 21.64 -1.05 -34.10
C SER A 376 21.07 -1.88 -32.96
N ILE A 377 20.19 -2.82 -33.26
CA ILE A 377 19.62 -3.72 -32.24
C ILE A 377 20.73 -4.61 -31.66
N ASN A 378 20.80 -4.68 -30.34
CA ASN A 378 21.56 -5.71 -29.67
C ASN A 378 20.81 -7.04 -29.70
N LYS A 379 20.95 -7.79 -30.81
CA LYS A 379 20.24 -9.07 -31.03
C LYS A 379 20.47 -10.08 -29.90
N LYS A 380 21.64 -10.07 -29.26
CA LYS A 380 21.94 -10.95 -28.12
C LYS A 380 21.12 -10.56 -26.90
N ALA A 381 20.95 -9.27 -26.62
CA ALA A 381 20.11 -8.80 -25.52
C ALA A 381 18.63 -9.13 -25.76
N ILE A 382 18.12 -8.90 -26.98
CA ILE A 382 16.74 -9.23 -27.34
C ILE A 382 16.46 -10.73 -27.19
N LYS A 383 17.35 -11.61 -27.70
CA LYS A 383 17.19 -13.06 -27.52
C LYS A 383 17.16 -13.48 -26.05
N ARG A 384 17.98 -12.85 -25.20
CA ARG A 384 17.94 -13.14 -23.76
C ARG A 384 16.58 -12.76 -23.15
N VAL A 385 16.02 -11.61 -23.52
CA VAL A 385 14.69 -11.18 -23.04
C VAL A 385 13.61 -12.17 -23.50
N ILE A 386 13.60 -12.57 -24.77
CA ILE A 386 12.64 -13.53 -25.32
C ILE A 386 12.73 -14.87 -24.57
N ASN A 387 13.92 -15.43 -24.43
CA ASN A 387 14.11 -16.71 -23.74
C ASN A 387 13.62 -16.66 -22.28
N VAL A 388 13.79 -15.52 -21.60
CA VAL A 388 13.29 -15.37 -20.23
C VAL A 388 11.77 -15.27 -20.19
N LEU A 389 11.15 -14.55 -21.13
CA LEU A 389 9.69 -14.50 -21.24
C LEU A 389 9.11 -15.88 -21.55
N GLU A 390 9.73 -16.65 -22.43
CA GLU A 390 9.34 -18.03 -22.73
C GLU A 390 9.41 -18.92 -21.48
N VAL A 391 10.44 -18.78 -20.65
CA VAL A 391 10.56 -19.54 -19.39
C VAL A 391 9.55 -19.10 -18.32
N ILE A 392 9.12 -17.83 -18.33
CA ILE A 392 8.15 -17.30 -17.35
C ILE A 392 6.71 -17.72 -17.68
N PHE A 393 6.38 -17.85 -18.97
CA PHE A 393 5.02 -18.12 -19.44
C PHE A 393 4.82 -19.56 -19.98
N GLN A 394 5.82 -20.43 -19.80
CA GLN A 394 5.67 -21.89 -19.85
C GLN A 394 5.10 -22.39 -18.54
#